data_AF-A0AA93DQC6-F1
#
_entry.id   AF-A0AA93DQC6-F1
#
_cell.length_a   1.000
_cell.length_b   1.000
_cell.length_c   1.000
_cell.angle_alpha   90.00
_cell.angle_beta   90.00
_cell.angle_gamma   90.00
#
_symmetry.space_group_name_H-M   'P 1'
#
loop_
_entity.id
_entity.type
_entity.pdbx_description
1 polymer ?
#
loop_
_entity_poly.entity_id
_entity_poly.type
_entity_poly.pdbx_seq_one_letter_code
_entity_poly.pdbx_strand_id
1 'polypeptide(L)'
;MTEADLDELADRIVKMLTTTDFYEGMGSGISEIGKNYGYLAYGFIDTDSRSSREREVERLIRAIHKGIVSRDKIIEAITRIFNIFNRNVSEAKKEAIYNKVAGGLVGGFIVSQAVMITSKRIGNMPKVSTAMVYYVLLLGGMMDRAIYRSRSLREQNPEVYSELRRDDLDLLFFLFEDQVEPLVEAIKMRRTYGAGMFNNLIDKVEYRMK
;
A
#
# COMPACT_ATOMS: atom_id res chain seq x y z
N MET A 1 18.38 13.54 3.19
CA MET A 1 18.46 12.09 3.35
C MET A 1 19.90 11.71 3.54
N THR A 2 20.22 11.07 4.65
CA THR A 2 21.56 10.60 5.02
C THR A 2 21.83 9.22 4.43
N GLU A 3 23.08 8.74 4.53
CA GLU A 3 23.42 7.36 4.17
C GLU A 3 22.70 6.33 5.05
N ALA A 4 22.55 6.63 6.35
CA ALA A 4 21.82 5.79 7.28
C ALA A 4 20.33 5.66 6.89
N ASP A 5 19.70 6.77 6.47
CA ASP A 5 18.30 6.76 6.00
C ASP A 5 18.13 5.85 4.76
N LEU A 6 19.13 5.82 3.86
CA LEU A 6 19.11 4.95 2.68
C LEU A 6 19.28 3.48 3.05
N ASP A 7 20.14 3.17 4.01
CA ASP A 7 20.34 1.81 4.48
C ASP A 7 19.09 1.28 5.19
N GLU A 8 18.48 2.07 6.06
CA GLU A 8 17.22 1.73 6.71
C GLU A 8 16.09 1.47 5.70
N LEU A 9 15.95 2.34 4.70
CA LEU A 9 14.95 2.16 3.65
C LEU A 9 15.22 0.90 2.82
N ALA A 10 16.48 0.60 2.52
CA ALA A 10 16.85 -0.63 1.82
C ALA A 10 16.50 -1.88 2.64
N ASP A 11 16.79 -1.88 3.94
CA ASP A 11 16.45 -2.96 4.86
C ASP A 11 14.93 -3.18 4.95
N ARG A 12 14.15 -2.10 5.02
CA ARG A 12 12.68 -2.18 5.02
C ARG A 12 12.11 -2.75 3.72
N ILE A 13 12.68 -2.39 2.56
CA ILE A 13 12.30 -2.99 1.26
C ILE A 13 12.63 -4.48 1.23
N VAL A 14 13.84 -4.87 1.63
CA VAL A 14 14.26 -6.28 1.68
C VAL A 14 13.35 -7.08 2.61
N LYS A 15 13.03 -6.53 3.79
CA LYS A 15 12.11 -7.15 4.75
C LYS A 15 10.72 -7.32 4.15
N MET A 16 10.17 -6.29 3.50
CA MET A 16 8.87 -6.38 2.81
C MET A 16 8.86 -7.49 1.75
N LEU A 17 9.93 -7.61 0.97
CA LEU A 17 10.03 -8.58 -0.12
C LEU A 17 10.18 -10.02 0.38
N THR A 18 10.95 -10.23 1.44
CA THR A 18 11.42 -11.56 1.84
C THR A 18 10.65 -12.15 3.00
N THR A 19 10.21 -11.33 3.96
CA THR A 19 9.64 -11.85 5.21
C THR A 19 8.15 -12.09 5.12
N THR A 20 7.69 -13.06 5.90
CA THR A 20 6.28 -13.23 6.21
C THR A 20 5.83 -12.33 7.37
N ASP A 21 6.74 -11.95 8.27
CA ASP A 21 6.42 -11.56 9.66
C ASP A 21 5.99 -10.10 9.88
N PHE A 22 5.54 -9.41 8.83
CA PHE A 22 5.07 -8.03 8.93
C PHE A 22 3.64 -7.99 9.52
N TYR A 23 3.47 -8.35 10.81
CA TYR A 23 2.14 -8.66 11.37
C TYR A 23 1.66 -7.86 12.59
N GLU A 24 2.46 -6.99 13.19
CA GLU A 24 2.07 -6.46 14.52
C GLU A 24 1.30 -5.13 14.50
N GLY A 25 1.47 -4.26 13.50
CA GLY A 25 0.96 -2.87 13.57
C GLY A 25 -0.54 -2.68 13.27
N MET A 26 -1.11 -3.47 12.36
CA MET A 26 -2.45 -3.20 11.81
C MET A 26 -3.61 -3.96 12.48
N GLY A 27 -3.30 -5.10 13.11
CA GLY A 27 -4.31 -6.01 13.65
C GLY A 27 -4.99 -5.52 14.93
N SER A 28 -4.33 -4.69 15.73
CA SER A 28 -4.89 -4.13 16.97
C SER A 28 -5.96 -3.07 16.66
N GLY A 29 -5.64 -2.08 15.83
CA GLY A 29 -6.53 -0.93 15.58
C GLY A 29 -7.87 -1.29 14.93
N ILE A 30 -7.90 -2.15 13.90
CA ILE A 30 -9.16 -2.52 13.21
C ILE A 30 -9.96 -3.57 14.02
N SER A 31 -9.29 -4.52 14.68
CA SER A 31 -9.97 -5.51 15.52
C SER A 31 -10.57 -4.88 16.78
N GLU A 32 -9.94 -3.87 17.36
CA GLU A 32 -10.45 -3.15 18.53
C GLU A 32 -11.64 -2.26 18.16
N ILE A 33 -11.61 -1.61 16.99
CA ILE A 33 -12.73 -0.78 16.51
C ILE A 33 -13.97 -1.64 16.23
N GLY A 34 -13.83 -2.78 15.55
CA GLY A 34 -14.93 -3.67 15.23
C GLY A 34 -15.58 -4.35 16.46
N LYS A 35 -14.80 -4.61 17.52
CA LYS A 35 -15.31 -5.19 18.77
C LYS A 35 -16.05 -4.17 19.64
N ASN A 36 -15.69 -2.89 19.58
CA ASN A 36 -16.19 -1.87 20.52
C ASN A 36 -17.19 -0.86 19.93
N TYR A 37 -17.39 -0.77 18.60
CA TYR A 37 -18.13 0.35 18.00
C TYR A 37 -19.21 0.00 16.96
N GLY A 38 -19.75 -1.22 16.97
CA GLY A 38 -20.82 -1.65 16.03
C GLY A 38 -22.11 -0.81 16.02
N TYR A 39 -22.35 0.03 17.03
CA TYR A 39 -23.58 0.82 17.18
C TYR A 39 -23.46 2.31 16.81
N LEU A 40 -22.29 2.82 16.40
CA LEU A 40 -22.10 4.26 16.14
C LEU A 40 -22.26 4.70 14.67
N ALA A 41 -22.54 3.78 13.74
CA ALA A 41 -22.62 4.10 12.32
C ALA A 41 -23.76 5.06 11.95
N TYR A 42 -24.83 5.14 12.75
CA TYR A 42 -26.01 5.95 12.44
C TYR A 42 -25.90 7.43 12.83
N GLY A 43 -24.98 7.81 13.73
CA GLY A 43 -24.99 9.13 14.39
C GLY A 43 -24.01 10.17 13.85
N PHE A 44 -23.13 9.84 12.89
CA PHE A 44 -22.02 10.72 12.48
C PHE A 44 -22.20 11.36 11.08
N ILE A 45 -23.39 11.28 10.48
CA ILE A 45 -23.71 11.99 9.23
C ILE A 45 -24.12 13.44 9.51
N ASP A 46 -23.61 14.05 10.59
CA ASP A 46 -23.78 15.49 10.81
C ASP A 46 -22.49 16.11 11.34
N THR A 47 -21.78 16.84 10.46
CA THR A 47 -21.08 18.13 10.66
C THR A 47 -19.85 18.32 9.75
N ASP A 48 -20.04 19.19 8.75
CA ASP A 48 -19.17 20.27 8.23
C ASP A 48 -17.68 20.03 7.86
N SER A 49 -17.46 19.75 6.57
CA SER A 49 -16.65 20.57 5.64
C SER A 49 -17.20 20.33 4.22
N ARG A 50 -18.39 20.91 4.00
CA ARG A 50 -19.47 20.33 3.17
C ARG A 50 -19.02 19.75 1.81
N SER A 51 -18.72 20.54 0.79
CA SER A 51 -18.70 19.95 -0.58
C SER A 51 -17.56 18.97 -0.91
N SER A 52 -16.32 19.19 -0.47
CA SER A 52 -15.17 18.36 -0.88
C SER A 52 -15.06 17.07 -0.06
N ARG A 53 -15.46 17.12 1.21
CA ARG A 53 -15.58 15.93 2.06
C ARG A 53 -16.78 15.10 1.62
N GLU A 54 -17.94 15.71 1.38
CA GLU A 54 -19.14 15.02 0.88
C GLU A 54 -18.86 14.25 -0.41
N ARG A 55 -18.13 14.86 -1.37
CA ARG A 55 -17.75 14.16 -2.61
C ARG A 55 -16.86 12.93 -2.39
N GLU A 56 -15.91 13.00 -1.46
CA GLU A 56 -15.03 11.87 -1.14
C GLU A 56 -15.76 10.77 -0.36
N VAL A 57 -16.68 11.16 0.53
CA VAL A 57 -17.60 10.25 1.22
C VAL A 57 -18.49 9.52 0.21
N GLU A 58 -19.15 10.27 -0.67
CA GLU A 58 -20.00 9.70 -1.72
C GLU A 58 -19.20 8.80 -2.68
N ARG A 59 -17.96 9.17 -2.99
CA ARG A 59 -17.03 8.33 -3.77
C ARG A 59 -16.74 7.02 -3.07
N LEU A 60 -16.40 7.05 -1.77
CA LEU A 60 -16.17 5.85 -0.98
C LEU A 60 -17.41 4.96 -0.93
N ILE A 61 -18.58 5.52 -0.63
CA ILE A 61 -19.85 4.76 -0.58
C ILE A 61 -20.14 4.11 -1.94
N ARG A 62 -19.97 4.84 -3.05
CA ARG A 62 -20.13 4.27 -4.40
C ARG A 62 -19.12 3.16 -4.68
N ALA A 63 -17.86 3.34 -4.31
CA ALA A 63 -16.83 2.34 -4.50
C ALA A 63 -17.13 1.05 -3.70
N ILE A 64 -17.60 1.20 -2.46
CA ILE A 64 -18.07 0.10 -1.61
C ILE A 64 -19.23 -0.66 -2.29
N HIS A 65 -20.26 0.05 -2.77
CA HIS A 65 -21.37 -0.56 -3.50
C HIS A 65 -20.92 -1.28 -4.78
N LYS A 66 -19.86 -0.81 -5.44
CA LYS A 66 -19.24 -1.46 -6.59
C LYS A 66 -18.32 -2.63 -6.23
N GLY A 67 -18.19 -2.98 -4.95
CA GLY A 67 -17.38 -4.11 -4.51
C GLY A 67 -15.88 -3.81 -4.42
N ILE A 68 -15.47 -2.55 -4.21
CA ILE A 68 -14.06 -2.20 -4.01
C ILE A 68 -13.45 -2.94 -2.81
N VAL A 69 -14.29 -3.25 -1.82
CA VAL A 69 -13.91 -3.99 -0.63
C VAL A 69 -13.79 -5.46 -0.99
N SER A 70 -12.65 -5.84 -1.56
CA SER A 70 -12.32 -7.23 -1.84
C SER A 70 -10.83 -7.44 -1.76
N ARG A 71 -10.45 -8.69 -1.46
CA ARG A 71 -9.05 -9.10 -1.41
C ARG A 71 -8.34 -8.85 -2.75
N ASP A 72 -9.02 -9.11 -3.85
CA ASP A 72 -8.45 -8.93 -5.18
C ASP A 72 -8.15 -7.45 -5.48
N LYS A 73 -9.00 -6.53 -5.02
CA LYS A 73 -8.76 -5.08 -5.15
C LYS A 73 -7.61 -4.58 -4.28
N ILE A 74 -7.43 -5.17 -3.08
CA ILE A 74 -6.25 -4.89 -2.24
C ILE A 74 -4.97 -5.37 -2.95
N ILE A 75 -4.95 -6.62 -3.43
CA ILE A 75 -3.82 -7.19 -4.18
C ILE A 75 -3.52 -6.35 -5.44
N GLU A 76 -4.56 -5.92 -6.13
CA GLU A 76 -4.46 -5.05 -7.31
C GLU A 76 -3.79 -3.71 -6.97
N ALA A 77 -4.21 -3.07 -5.87
CA ALA A 77 -3.63 -1.82 -5.41
C ALA A 77 -2.13 -1.96 -5.08
N ILE A 78 -1.77 -3.01 -4.33
CA ILE A 78 -0.37 -3.31 -3.99
C ILE A 78 0.45 -3.59 -5.25
N THR A 79 -0.10 -4.38 -6.18
CA THR A 79 0.54 -4.71 -7.46
C THR A 79 0.82 -3.44 -8.29
N ARG A 80 -0.12 -2.48 -8.31
CA ARG A 80 0.08 -1.20 -9.00
C ARG A 80 1.22 -0.38 -8.38
N ILE A 81 1.34 -0.35 -7.06
CA ILE A 81 2.46 0.32 -6.36
C ILE A 81 3.80 -0.33 -6.74
N PHE A 82 3.87 -1.66 -6.72
CA PHE A 82 5.05 -2.40 -7.17
C PHE A 82 5.42 -2.06 -8.61
N ASN A 83 4.42 -1.98 -9.51
CA ASN A 83 4.67 -1.64 -10.90
C ASN A 83 5.22 -0.22 -11.07
N ILE A 84 4.74 0.76 -10.31
CA ILE A 84 5.30 2.13 -10.32
C ILE A 84 6.75 2.11 -9.87
N PHE A 85 7.05 1.44 -8.75
CA PHE A 85 8.42 1.30 -8.24
C PHE A 85 9.33 0.66 -9.30
N ASN A 86 8.89 -0.47 -9.88
CA ASN A 86 9.68 -1.25 -10.84
C ASN A 86 9.90 -0.54 -12.17
N ARG A 87 9.00 0.34 -12.63
CA ARG A 87 9.22 1.10 -13.89
C ARG A 87 10.53 1.89 -13.89
N ASN A 88 11.09 2.17 -12.71
CA ASN A 88 12.28 2.98 -12.53
C ASN A 88 13.55 2.17 -12.23
N VAL A 89 13.44 0.84 -12.14
CA VAL A 89 14.54 -0.09 -11.89
C VAL A 89 14.99 -0.71 -13.22
N SER A 90 16.29 -0.90 -13.44
CA SER A 90 16.78 -1.61 -14.63
C SER A 90 16.42 -3.09 -14.59
N GLU A 91 16.21 -3.73 -15.75
CA GLU A 91 15.84 -5.15 -15.81
C GLU A 91 16.85 -6.07 -15.09
N ALA A 92 18.14 -5.82 -15.26
CA ALA A 92 19.19 -6.57 -14.58
C ALA A 92 19.08 -6.49 -13.04
N LYS A 93 18.77 -5.30 -12.50
CA LYS A 93 18.58 -5.11 -11.06
C LYS A 93 17.28 -5.74 -10.56
N LYS A 94 16.20 -5.67 -11.36
CA LYS A 94 14.95 -6.37 -11.03
C LYS A 94 15.19 -7.87 -10.90
N GLU A 95 15.87 -8.47 -11.87
CA GLU A 95 16.17 -9.91 -11.84
C GLU A 95 16.98 -10.28 -10.60
N ALA A 96 18.06 -9.54 -10.31
CA ALA A 96 18.87 -9.76 -9.12
C ALA A 96 18.08 -9.68 -7.80
N ILE A 97 17.20 -8.68 -7.66
CA ILE A 97 16.36 -8.50 -6.46
C ILE A 97 15.29 -9.58 -6.35
N TYR A 98 14.59 -9.90 -7.43
CA TYR A 98 13.38 -10.73 -7.35
C TYR A 98 13.64 -12.24 -7.42
N ASN A 99 14.82 -12.68 -7.89
CA ASN A 99 15.19 -14.11 -7.94
C ASN A 99 15.05 -14.81 -6.57
N LYS A 100 15.48 -14.14 -5.49
CA LYS A 100 15.38 -14.68 -4.11
C LYS A 100 13.94 -14.80 -3.62
N VAL A 101 13.06 -13.88 -4.02
CA VAL A 101 11.63 -13.89 -3.67
C VAL A 101 10.88 -14.97 -4.45
N ALA A 102 11.19 -15.12 -5.73
CA ALA A 102 10.57 -16.10 -6.63
C ALA A 102 11.07 -17.54 -6.41
N GLY A 103 11.94 -17.79 -5.42
CA GLY A 103 12.44 -19.13 -5.09
C GLY A 103 13.47 -19.67 -6.08
N GLY A 104 14.27 -18.81 -6.70
CA GLY A 104 15.34 -19.22 -7.62
C GLY A 104 14.85 -19.61 -9.02
N LEU A 105 13.61 -19.29 -9.38
CA LEU A 105 13.12 -19.39 -10.76
C LEU A 105 13.90 -18.43 -11.67
N VAL A 106 14.27 -18.88 -12.87
CA VAL A 106 14.99 -18.09 -13.88
C VAL A 106 14.11 -17.94 -15.13
N GLY A 107 13.96 -16.71 -15.65
CA GLY A 107 13.19 -16.43 -16.87
C GLY A 107 12.42 -15.11 -16.87
N GLY A 108 11.85 -14.73 -18.03
CA GLY A 108 11.31 -13.39 -18.28
C GLY A 108 10.12 -12.91 -17.42
N PHE A 109 9.59 -13.73 -16.51
CA PHE A 109 8.42 -13.40 -15.66
C PHE A 109 8.74 -13.30 -14.16
N ILE A 110 10.01 -13.36 -13.76
CA ILE A 110 10.43 -13.33 -12.34
C ILE A 110 9.82 -12.15 -11.58
N VAL A 111 9.86 -10.96 -12.18
CA VAL A 111 9.33 -9.73 -11.56
C VAL A 111 7.84 -9.87 -11.26
N SER A 112 7.05 -10.29 -12.26
CA SER A 112 5.61 -10.47 -12.11
C SER A 112 5.27 -11.53 -11.07
N GLN A 113 6.03 -12.62 -11.01
CA GLN A 113 5.87 -13.67 -10.00
C GLN A 113 6.15 -13.16 -8.59
N ALA A 114 7.28 -12.49 -8.39
CA ALA A 114 7.64 -11.95 -7.08
C ALA A 114 6.66 -10.89 -6.60
N VAL A 115 6.25 -9.96 -7.49
CA VAL A 115 5.20 -8.97 -7.19
C VAL A 115 3.90 -9.67 -6.80
N MET A 116 3.50 -10.72 -7.51
CA MET A 116 2.29 -11.48 -7.19
C MET A 116 2.39 -12.21 -5.84
N ILE A 117 3.53 -12.84 -5.56
CA ILE A 117 3.81 -13.52 -4.29
C ILE A 117 3.72 -12.53 -3.13
N THR A 118 4.43 -11.40 -3.21
CA THR A 118 4.45 -10.39 -2.16
C THR A 118 3.10 -9.71 -2.00
N SER A 119 2.43 -9.37 -3.11
CA SER A 119 1.08 -8.76 -3.06
C SER A 119 0.06 -9.72 -2.45
N LYS A 120 0.11 -11.02 -2.78
CA LYS A 120 -0.76 -12.03 -2.15
C LYS A 120 -0.45 -12.21 -0.68
N ARG A 121 0.82 -12.17 -0.25
CA ARG A 121 1.19 -12.23 1.18
C ARG A 121 0.58 -11.06 1.95
N ILE A 122 0.76 -9.83 1.45
CA ILE A 122 0.20 -8.61 2.04
C ILE A 122 -1.34 -8.64 2.00
N GLY A 123 -1.95 -9.10 0.90
CA GLY A 123 -3.41 -9.20 0.77
C GLY A 123 -4.05 -10.37 1.52
N ASN A 124 -3.29 -11.36 1.98
CA ASN A 124 -3.78 -12.55 2.71
C ASN A 124 -3.75 -12.42 4.23
N MET A 125 -3.36 -11.27 4.77
CA MET A 125 -3.11 -11.17 6.21
C MET A 125 -4.36 -11.55 7.03
N PRO A 126 -4.24 -12.48 8.02
CA PRO A 126 -5.34 -13.24 8.62
C PRO A 126 -6.33 -12.46 9.51
N LYS A 127 -6.39 -11.12 9.42
CA LYS A 127 -7.14 -10.28 10.38
C LYS A 127 -8.20 -9.36 9.79
N VAL A 128 -8.45 -9.37 8.48
CA VAL A 128 -9.56 -8.57 7.93
C VAL A 128 -10.37 -9.38 6.94
N SER A 129 -11.48 -9.96 7.41
CA SER A 129 -12.47 -10.53 6.50
C SER A 129 -13.05 -9.40 5.64
N THR A 130 -13.43 -9.70 4.40
CA THR A 130 -14.05 -8.71 3.50
C THR A 130 -15.29 -8.06 4.13
N ALA A 131 -16.06 -8.83 4.90
CA ALA A 131 -17.17 -8.33 5.71
C ALA A 131 -16.70 -7.32 6.78
N MET A 132 -15.59 -7.61 7.47
CA MET A 132 -15.02 -6.68 8.46
C MET A 132 -14.53 -5.39 7.82
N VAL A 133 -13.81 -5.44 6.68
CA VAL A 133 -13.41 -4.21 5.95
C VAL A 133 -14.65 -3.40 5.55
N TYR A 134 -15.71 -4.06 5.08
CA TYR A 134 -16.95 -3.42 4.67
C TYR A 134 -17.61 -2.68 5.84
N TYR A 135 -17.81 -3.36 6.98
CA TYR A 135 -18.40 -2.75 8.16
C TYR A 135 -17.51 -1.64 8.73
N VAL A 136 -16.19 -1.83 8.73
CA VAL A 136 -15.21 -0.85 9.20
C VAL A 136 -15.24 0.41 8.35
N LEU A 137 -15.30 0.31 7.02
CA LEU A 137 -15.39 1.47 6.13
C LEU A 137 -16.70 2.26 6.28
N LEU A 138 -17.77 1.62 6.75
CA LEU A 138 -19.04 2.27 7.05
C LEU A 138 -19.06 2.94 8.43
N LEU A 139 -18.05 2.74 9.27
CA LEU A 139 -17.87 3.51 10.51
C LEU A 139 -17.25 4.88 10.17
N GLY A 140 -17.91 5.97 10.60
CA GLY A 140 -17.53 7.34 10.25
C GLY A 140 -16.04 7.68 10.47
N GLY A 141 -15.45 7.22 11.58
CA GLY A 141 -14.02 7.46 11.87
C GLY A 141 -13.04 6.78 10.91
N MET A 142 -13.43 5.66 10.29
CA MET A 142 -12.58 4.92 9.36
C MET A 142 -12.77 5.38 7.93
N MET A 143 -13.97 5.81 7.56
CA MET A 143 -14.20 6.59 6.34
C MET A 143 -13.32 7.84 6.31
N ASP A 144 -13.26 8.59 7.43
CA ASP A 144 -12.37 9.74 7.55
C ASP A 144 -10.90 9.37 7.40
N ARG A 145 -10.48 8.24 7.98
CA ARG A 145 -9.10 7.73 7.83
C ARG A 145 -8.78 7.38 6.38
N ALA A 146 -9.69 6.70 5.68
CA ALA A 146 -9.52 6.34 4.27
C ALA A 146 -9.37 7.59 3.39
N ILE A 147 -10.26 8.57 3.57
CA ILE A 147 -10.23 9.85 2.84
C ILE A 147 -8.96 10.64 3.18
N TYR A 148 -8.60 10.72 4.46
CA TYR A 148 -7.40 11.41 4.91
C TYR A 148 -6.13 10.81 4.31
N ARG A 149 -5.98 9.47 4.33
CA ARG A 149 -4.79 8.81 3.77
C ARG A 149 -4.76 8.89 2.24
N SER A 150 -5.89 8.81 1.56
CA SER A 150 -6.00 9.12 0.12
C SER A 150 -5.50 10.54 -0.20
N ARG A 151 -5.93 11.55 0.57
CA ARG A 151 -5.49 12.95 0.40
C ARG A 151 -4.01 13.14 0.71
N SER A 152 -3.51 12.51 1.77
CA SER A 152 -2.09 12.52 2.12
C SER A 152 -1.25 11.89 1.01
N LEU A 153 -1.73 10.79 0.41
CA LEU A 153 -1.07 10.15 -0.73
C LEU A 153 -0.98 11.09 -1.94
N ARG A 154 -2.04 11.88 -2.23
CA ARG A 154 -2.02 12.89 -3.30
C ARG A 154 -0.92 13.94 -3.10
N GLU A 155 -0.69 14.37 -1.87
CA GLU A 155 0.30 15.40 -1.54
C GLU A 155 1.73 14.83 -1.55
N GLN A 156 1.91 13.67 -0.92
CA GLN A 156 3.22 13.07 -0.73
C GLN A 156 3.72 12.29 -1.94
N ASN A 157 2.82 11.60 -2.63
CA ASN A 157 3.12 10.71 -3.77
C ASN A 157 2.00 10.80 -4.83
N PRO A 158 1.92 11.92 -5.57
CA PRO A 158 0.86 12.14 -6.57
C PRO A 158 0.85 11.07 -7.67
N GLU A 159 2.00 10.48 -7.99
CA GLU A 159 2.10 9.36 -8.95
C GLU A 159 1.32 8.14 -8.46
N VAL A 160 1.58 7.69 -7.22
CA VAL A 160 0.88 6.55 -6.60
C VAL A 160 -0.61 6.87 -6.45
N TYR A 161 -0.95 8.06 -5.96
CA TYR A 161 -2.34 8.51 -5.85
C TYR A 161 -3.07 8.44 -7.19
N SER A 162 -2.48 8.97 -8.26
CA SER A 162 -3.11 9.01 -9.57
C SER A 162 -3.35 7.63 -10.16
N GLU A 163 -2.43 6.68 -9.91
CA GLU A 163 -2.54 5.31 -10.41
C GLU A 163 -3.62 4.52 -9.66
N LEU A 164 -3.70 4.69 -8.33
CA LEU A 164 -4.70 4.02 -7.52
C LEU A 164 -6.10 4.63 -7.68
N ARG A 165 -6.19 5.95 -7.81
CA ARG A 165 -7.48 6.65 -7.86
C ARG A 165 -8.32 6.33 -9.09
N ARG A 166 -7.72 5.85 -10.18
CA ARG A 166 -8.45 5.43 -11.39
C ARG A 166 -9.60 4.47 -11.10
N ASP A 167 -9.41 3.60 -10.12
CA ASP A 167 -10.38 2.57 -9.71
C ASP A 167 -10.73 2.69 -8.22
N ASP A 168 -10.60 3.90 -7.68
CA ASP A 168 -10.85 4.24 -6.27
C ASP A 168 -9.98 3.47 -5.25
N LEU A 169 -8.94 2.75 -5.71
CA LEU A 169 -8.05 1.93 -4.87
C LEU A 169 -7.26 2.74 -3.85
N ASP A 170 -7.14 4.05 -4.06
CA ASP A 170 -6.52 4.98 -3.13
C ASP A 170 -7.27 5.03 -1.79
N LEU A 171 -8.57 4.72 -1.79
CA LEU A 171 -9.37 4.61 -0.58
C LEU A 171 -9.09 3.34 0.23
N LEU A 172 -8.48 2.32 -0.37
CA LEU A 172 -8.02 1.12 0.33
C LEU A 172 -6.62 1.28 0.90
N PHE A 173 -5.87 2.32 0.51
CA PHE A 173 -4.45 2.45 0.82
C PHE A 173 -4.15 2.34 2.32
N PHE A 174 -4.96 2.96 3.17
CA PHE A 174 -4.80 2.90 4.63
C PHE A 174 -4.87 1.47 5.20
N LEU A 175 -5.42 0.49 4.46
CA LEU A 175 -5.51 -0.91 4.87
C LEU A 175 -4.20 -1.69 4.68
N PHE A 176 -3.21 -1.13 3.99
CA PHE A 176 -1.95 -1.83 3.73
C PHE A 176 -0.76 -0.86 3.65
N GLU A 177 -0.96 0.39 4.04
CA GLU A 177 0.01 1.46 3.88
C GLU A 177 1.33 1.14 4.55
N ASP A 178 1.32 0.69 5.81
CA ASP A 178 2.53 0.34 6.56
C ASP A 178 3.36 -0.72 5.81
N GLN A 179 2.69 -1.68 5.17
CA GLN A 179 3.30 -2.78 4.42
C GLN A 179 3.95 -2.32 3.12
N VAL A 180 3.41 -1.28 2.47
CA VAL A 180 3.92 -0.77 1.18
C VAL A 180 4.71 0.52 1.33
N GLU A 181 4.75 1.09 2.54
CA GLU A 181 5.40 2.35 2.87
C GLU A 181 6.84 2.43 2.34
N PRO A 182 7.70 1.40 2.48
CA PRO A 182 9.06 1.46 1.92
C PRO A 182 9.10 1.66 0.40
N LEU A 183 8.14 1.12 -0.37
CA LEU A 183 8.06 1.38 -1.82
C LEU A 183 7.57 2.80 -2.10
N VAL A 184 6.58 3.25 -1.35
CA VAL A 184 5.98 4.58 -1.48
C VAL A 184 7.01 5.67 -1.10
N GLU A 185 7.83 5.43 -0.10
CA GLU A 185 8.98 6.26 0.26
C GLU A 185 10.06 6.25 -0.82
N ALA A 186 10.39 5.09 -1.39
CA ALA A 186 11.36 5.01 -2.49
C ALA A 186 10.90 5.78 -3.74
N ILE A 187 9.62 5.71 -4.08
CA ILE A 187 9.01 6.49 -5.18
C ILE A 187 9.08 7.99 -4.85
N LYS A 188 8.74 8.39 -3.62
CA LYS A 188 8.84 9.78 -3.13
C LYS A 188 10.27 10.29 -3.21
N MET A 189 11.23 9.49 -2.76
CA MET A 189 12.66 9.80 -2.77
C MET A 189 13.11 10.08 -4.20
N ARG A 190 12.77 9.24 -5.17
CA ARG A 190 13.14 9.45 -6.57
C ARG A 190 12.66 10.80 -7.08
N ARG A 191 11.42 11.17 -6.76
CA ARG A 191 10.84 12.48 -7.13
C ARG A 191 11.56 13.65 -6.44
N THR A 192 11.98 13.46 -5.20
CA THR A 192 12.52 14.53 -4.34
C THR A 192 14.02 14.75 -4.54
N TYR A 193 14.78 13.67 -4.70
CA TYR A 193 16.24 13.65 -4.72
C TYR A 193 16.83 13.15 -6.05
N GLY A 194 15.98 12.75 -7.00
CA GLY A 194 16.38 12.35 -8.36
C GLY A 194 16.76 10.87 -8.52
N ALA A 195 17.04 10.50 -9.77
CA ALA A 195 17.33 9.12 -10.17
C ALA A 195 18.65 8.57 -9.59
N GLY A 196 19.65 9.42 -9.34
CA GLY A 196 20.92 8.99 -8.76
C GLY A 196 20.77 8.42 -7.34
N MET A 197 20.03 9.13 -6.48
CA MET A 197 19.72 8.65 -5.12
C MET A 197 18.84 7.40 -5.15
N PHE A 198 17.88 7.35 -6.07
CA PHE A 198 17.09 6.14 -6.27
C PHE A 198 17.95 4.94 -6.67
N ASN A 199 18.86 5.11 -7.63
CA ASN A 199 19.74 4.02 -8.06
C ASN A 199 20.63 3.52 -6.92
N ASN A 200 21.16 4.41 -6.08
CA ASN A 200 21.93 4.05 -4.89
C ASN A 200 21.11 3.23 -3.89
N LEU A 201 19.84 3.61 -3.64
CA LEU A 201 18.93 2.78 -2.85
C LEU A 201 18.78 1.38 -3.47
N ILE A 202 18.57 1.29 -4.78
CA ILE A 202 18.42 -0.01 -5.46
C ILE A 202 19.72 -0.83 -5.36
N ASP A 203 20.89 -0.22 -5.47
CA ASP A 203 22.18 -0.90 -5.28
C ASP A 203 22.29 -1.49 -3.86
N LYS A 204 21.87 -0.73 -2.85
CA LYS A 204 21.82 -1.17 -1.45
C LYS A 204 20.82 -2.31 -1.23
N VAL A 205 19.66 -2.29 -1.91
CA VAL A 205 18.67 -3.38 -1.89
C VAL A 205 19.24 -4.62 -2.57
N GLU A 206 19.83 -4.49 -3.76
CA GLU A 206 20.46 -5.59 -4.50
C GLU A 206 21.54 -6.26 -3.66
N TYR A 207 22.42 -5.48 -3.03
CA TYR A 207 23.50 -6.00 -2.18
C TYR A 207 22.97 -6.90 -1.04
N ARG A 208 21.85 -6.53 -0.43
CA ARG A 208 21.20 -7.29 0.66
C ARG A 208 20.41 -8.50 0.18
N MET A 209 20.03 -8.52 -1.10
CA MET A 209 19.30 -9.62 -1.74
C MET A 209 20.22 -10.72 -2.29
N LYS A 210 21.54 -10.50 -2.29
CA LYS A 210 22.53 -11.57 -2.50
C LYS A 210 22.53 -12.58 -1.34
#